data_AF-A0A4P6L2U6-F1
#
_entry.id   AF-A0A4P6L2U6-F1
#
_cell.length_a   1.000
_cell.length_b   1.000
_cell.length_c   1.000
_cell.angle_alpha   90.00
_cell.angle_beta   90.00
_cell.angle_gamma   90.00
#
_symmetry.space_group_name_H-M   'P 1'
#
loop_
_entity.id
_entity.type
_entity.pdbx_description
1 polymer ?
#
loop_
_entity_poly.entity_id
_entity_poly.type
_entity_poly.pdbx_seq_one_letter_code
_entity_poly.pdbx_strand_id
1 'polypeptide(L)'
;MSSQPNLPRNGTINKRSSNYLQALKRVTMSPAHPRNQQLKMQAHHLISEKGARLSNLGDRMADFGYNINAIKNLVFIPSTLQGACLLQVQPHRGDHTAVDPVDNDEEKPAAYHVMVAMKIQRDMPGIERKCGIPGTDVKELICKAMDDLSEEIADLIQNDPREAKLSEVWANYDPESKAGCRGVDSISVKKKDLLDECPVHRNHTKNQGEGQQKENIHYVLRTPYILKPGS
;
A
#
# COMPACT_ATOMS: atom_id res chain seq x y z
N MET A 1 27.42 11.33 -1.95
CA MET A 1 27.21 10.03 -2.63
C MET A 1 26.74 9.03 -1.58
N SER A 2 25.43 8.76 -1.51
CA SER A 2 24.85 7.85 -0.51
C SER A 2 24.65 6.49 -1.13
N SER A 3 25.45 5.50 -0.70
CA SER A 3 25.35 4.11 -1.12
C SER A 3 24.07 3.49 -0.55
N GLN A 4 23.10 3.21 -1.42
CA GLN A 4 21.93 2.42 -1.06
C GLN A 4 22.36 1.01 -0.62
N PRO A 5 21.67 0.40 0.37
CA PRO A 5 22.00 -0.96 0.82
C PRO A 5 21.76 -1.99 -0.29
N ASN A 6 22.72 -2.90 -0.48
CA ASN A 6 22.66 -3.99 -1.46
C ASN A 6 21.50 -4.93 -1.18
N LEU A 7 20.44 -4.87 -2.00
CA LEU A 7 19.41 -5.90 -2.08
C LEU A 7 19.92 -7.07 -2.96
N PRO A 8 19.46 -8.32 -2.71
CA PRO A 8 19.95 -9.51 -3.40
C PRO A 8 19.84 -9.41 -4.94
N ARG A 9 20.85 -9.95 -5.62
CA ARG A 9 21.14 -9.75 -7.06
C ARG A 9 20.18 -10.44 -8.04
N ASN A 10 19.24 -11.27 -7.57
CA ASN A 10 18.29 -12.00 -8.42
C ASN A 10 16.86 -11.51 -8.22
N GLY A 11 16.10 -11.43 -9.31
CA GLY A 11 14.68 -11.08 -9.24
C GLY A 11 13.87 -12.14 -8.47
N THR A 12 12.74 -11.72 -7.92
CA THR A 12 11.82 -12.59 -7.19
C THR A 12 10.44 -11.96 -7.08
N ILE A 13 9.40 -12.79 -7.13
CA ILE A 13 8.01 -12.40 -6.83
C ILE A 13 7.54 -12.88 -5.45
N ASN A 14 8.42 -13.51 -4.66
CA ASN A 14 8.10 -14.01 -3.34
C ASN A 14 8.33 -12.92 -2.28
N LYS A 15 7.31 -12.63 -1.47
CA LYS A 15 7.40 -11.60 -0.42
C LYS A 15 8.13 -12.02 0.85
N ARG A 16 8.35 -13.30 1.08
CA ARG A 16 8.83 -13.86 2.37
C ARG A 16 10.29 -13.52 2.72
N SER A 17 10.99 -12.72 1.91
CA SER A 17 12.36 -12.31 2.22
C SER A 17 12.38 -11.19 3.27
N SER A 18 13.14 -11.32 4.36
CA SER A 18 13.11 -10.36 5.48
C SER A 18 13.89 -9.05 5.24
N ASN A 19 14.62 -8.94 4.12
CA ASN A 19 15.56 -7.84 3.87
C ASN A 19 14.88 -6.49 3.62
N TYR A 20 13.65 -6.47 3.10
CA TYR A 20 12.92 -5.22 2.87
C TYR A 20 12.52 -4.52 4.17
N LEU A 21 12.37 -5.25 5.28
CA LEU A 21 12.02 -4.66 6.58
C LEU A 21 13.12 -3.70 7.08
N GLN A 22 14.39 -4.01 6.82
CA GLN A 22 15.50 -3.10 7.18
C GLN A 22 15.50 -1.84 6.30
N ALA A 23 15.22 -2.01 5.01
CA ALA A 23 15.13 -0.91 4.07
C ALA A 23 13.95 0.02 4.40
N LEU A 24 12.80 -0.56 4.77
CA LEU A 24 11.63 0.18 5.24
C LEU A 24 11.88 0.94 6.53
N LYS A 25 12.65 0.39 7.48
CA LYS A 25 13.03 1.12 8.70
C LYS A 25 13.75 2.42 8.37
N ARG A 26 14.59 2.45 7.32
CA ARG A 26 15.35 3.64 6.92
C ARG A 26 14.45 4.74 6.36
N VAL A 27 13.47 4.39 5.52
CA VAL A 27 12.56 5.39 4.93
C VAL A 27 11.66 6.02 6.00
N THR A 28 11.26 5.26 7.01
CA THR A 28 10.43 5.77 8.11
C THR A 28 11.21 6.34 9.30
N MET A 29 12.50 6.68 9.20
CA MET A 29 13.25 7.20 10.37
C MET A 29 12.89 8.63 10.74
N SER A 30 12.33 9.41 9.80
CA SER A 30 11.99 10.81 10.04
C SER A 30 11.01 10.93 11.21
N PRO A 31 11.29 11.73 12.26
CA PRO A 31 10.33 11.98 13.34
C PRO A 31 8.99 12.51 12.84
N ALA A 32 8.95 13.17 11.68
CA ALA A 32 7.73 13.68 11.07
C ALA A 32 6.89 12.61 10.35
N HIS A 33 7.44 11.42 10.08
CA HIS A 33 6.71 10.34 9.44
C HIS A 33 5.50 9.91 10.31
N PRO A 34 4.28 9.70 9.76
CA PRO A 34 3.09 9.45 10.58
C PRO A 34 3.22 8.27 11.55
N ARG A 35 3.92 7.20 11.14
CA ARG A 35 4.31 6.07 12.02
C ARG A 35 4.99 6.50 13.34
N ASN A 36 5.82 7.53 13.31
CA ASN A 36 6.55 8.03 14.49
C ASN A 36 5.73 9.04 15.30
N GLN A 37 4.49 9.30 14.87
CA GLN A 37 3.52 10.20 15.48
C GLN A 37 2.28 9.45 15.98
N GLN A 38 2.49 8.21 16.43
CA GLN A 38 1.47 7.29 16.99
C GLN A 38 0.39 6.82 16.00
N LEU A 39 0.57 7.07 14.70
CA LEU A 39 -0.31 6.53 13.67
C LEU A 39 0.14 5.10 13.35
N LYS A 40 -0.69 4.09 13.62
CA LYS A 40 -0.36 2.70 13.33
C LYS A 40 -0.36 2.49 11.82
N MET A 41 0.80 2.18 11.23
CA MET A 41 0.99 2.04 9.80
C MET A 41 1.68 0.74 9.44
N GLN A 42 1.40 0.24 8.25
CA GLN A 42 1.93 -1.01 7.71
C GLN A 42 2.41 -0.84 6.30
N ALA A 43 3.50 -1.55 5.98
CA ALA A 43 3.99 -1.60 4.63
C ALA A 43 3.08 -2.50 3.79
N HIS A 44 2.76 -2.01 2.60
CA HIS A 44 1.92 -2.67 1.63
C HIS A 44 2.69 -2.84 0.33
N HIS A 45 2.72 -4.05 -0.23
CA HIS A 45 3.17 -4.25 -1.61
C HIS A 45 2.09 -3.80 -2.59
N LEU A 46 2.42 -2.80 -3.41
CA LEU A 46 1.55 -2.23 -4.44
C LEU A 46 1.32 -3.26 -5.54
N ILE A 47 2.38 -3.69 -6.21
CA ILE A 47 2.41 -4.91 -6.98
C ILE A 47 2.43 -6.09 -6.00
N SER A 48 1.25 -6.69 -5.80
CA SER A 48 1.08 -7.85 -4.93
C SER A 48 1.59 -9.15 -5.54
N GLU A 49 2.12 -10.07 -4.73
CA GLU A 49 2.54 -11.41 -5.17
C GLU A 49 1.39 -12.17 -5.83
N LYS A 50 0.18 -12.14 -5.25
CA LYS A 50 -1.00 -12.77 -5.84
C LYS A 50 -1.36 -12.17 -7.21
N GLY A 51 -1.25 -10.84 -7.38
CA GLY A 51 -1.42 -10.19 -8.70
C GLY A 51 -0.33 -10.58 -9.70
N ALA A 52 0.94 -10.63 -9.26
CA ALA A 52 2.04 -11.08 -10.10
C ALA A 52 1.87 -12.54 -10.56
N ARG A 53 1.40 -13.42 -9.68
CA ARG A 53 1.08 -14.82 -10.02
C ARG A 53 -0.12 -14.92 -10.97
N LEU A 54 -1.21 -14.20 -10.67
CA LEU A 54 -2.41 -14.17 -11.53
C LEU A 54 -2.13 -13.63 -12.94
N SER A 55 -1.10 -12.79 -13.10
CA SER A 55 -0.70 -12.30 -14.42
C SER A 55 -0.12 -13.38 -15.33
N ASN A 56 0.32 -14.52 -14.76
CA ASN A 56 1.16 -15.55 -15.39
C ASN A 56 2.52 -15.03 -15.93
N LEU A 57 2.95 -13.84 -15.48
CA LEU A 57 4.20 -13.20 -15.90
C LEU A 57 5.17 -12.98 -14.75
N GLY A 58 4.81 -13.37 -13.52
CA GLY A 58 5.64 -13.13 -12.34
C GLY A 58 7.04 -13.79 -12.43
N ASP A 59 7.13 -15.04 -12.88
CA ASP A 59 8.44 -15.71 -13.05
C ASP A 59 9.27 -14.99 -14.13
N ARG A 60 8.62 -14.54 -15.21
CA ARG A 60 9.26 -13.76 -16.27
C ARG A 60 9.80 -12.41 -15.76
N MET A 61 9.04 -11.71 -14.91
CA MET A 61 9.48 -10.49 -14.25
C MET A 61 10.72 -10.74 -13.39
N ALA A 62 10.73 -11.85 -12.63
CA ALA A 62 11.86 -12.25 -11.81
C ALA A 62 13.10 -12.61 -12.67
N ASP A 63 12.91 -13.31 -13.79
CA ASP A 63 13.98 -13.61 -14.75
C ASP A 63 14.60 -12.34 -15.34
N PHE A 64 13.78 -11.31 -15.61
CA PHE A 64 14.26 -10.00 -16.02
C PHE A 64 14.90 -9.19 -14.88
N GLY A 65 14.88 -9.70 -13.65
CA GLY A 65 15.58 -9.11 -12.51
C GLY A 65 14.74 -8.20 -11.62
N TYR A 66 13.41 -8.16 -11.81
CA TYR A 66 12.52 -7.44 -10.90
C TYR A 66 12.40 -8.15 -9.56
N ASN A 67 12.49 -7.39 -8.48
CA ASN A 67 12.31 -7.88 -7.12
C ASN A 67 11.08 -7.21 -6.50
N ILE A 68 10.04 -7.98 -6.22
CA ILE A 68 8.80 -7.48 -5.63
C ILE A 68 9.01 -6.81 -4.27
N ASN A 69 10.10 -7.11 -3.59
CA ASN A 69 10.46 -6.52 -2.30
C ASN A 69 11.27 -5.21 -2.44
N ALA A 70 11.36 -4.66 -3.66
CA ALA A 70 11.95 -3.35 -3.90
C ALA A 70 11.22 -2.28 -3.07
N ILE A 71 11.98 -1.33 -2.51
CA ILE A 71 11.44 -0.24 -1.68
C ILE A 71 10.37 0.55 -2.43
N LYS A 72 10.56 0.76 -3.74
CA LYS A 72 9.61 1.47 -4.61
C LYS A 72 8.33 0.70 -4.92
N ASN A 73 8.23 -0.57 -4.56
CA ASN A 73 6.98 -1.33 -4.60
C ASN A 73 6.25 -1.35 -3.24
N LEU A 74 6.80 -0.67 -2.22
CA LEU A 74 6.27 -0.66 -0.87
C LEU A 74 5.79 0.75 -0.49
N VAL A 75 4.64 0.81 0.15
CA VAL A 75 4.10 2.06 0.70
C VAL A 75 3.56 1.83 2.11
N PHE A 76 3.68 2.83 3.00
CA PHE A 76 3.06 2.78 4.31
C PHE A 76 1.61 3.28 4.26
N ILE A 77 0.69 2.43 4.69
CA ILE A 77 -0.75 2.70 4.77
C ILE A 77 -1.19 2.51 6.23
N PRO A 78 -2.11 3.35 6.76
CA PRO A 78 -2.67 3.16 8.10
C PRO A 78 -3.32 1.78 8.28
N SER A 79 -3.10 1.15 9.43
CA SER A 79 -3.71 -0.15 9.77
C SER A 79 -4.89 -0.01 10.73
N THR A 80 -5.24 1.22 11.13
CA THR A 80 -6.42 1.51 11.96
C THR A 80 -7.41 2.37 11.21
N LEU A 81 -8.68 2.29 11.60
CA LEU A 81 -9.71 3.11 10.96
C LEU A 81 -9.53 4.59 11.24
N GLN A 82 -9.06 4.94 12.43
CA GLN A 82 -8.77 6.32 12.85
C GLN A 82 -7.61 6.91 12.06
N GLY A 83 -6.51 6.16 11.91
CA GLY A 83 -5.38 6.57 11.09
C GLY A 83 -5.76 6.72 9.61
N ALA A 84 -6.51 5.77 9.06
CA ALA A 84 -7.05 5.82 7.69
C ALA A 84 -8.00 7.01 7.49
N CYS A 85 -8.86 7.28 8.47
CA CYS A 85 -9.79 8.39 8.49
C CYS A 85 -9.04 9.73 8.44
N LEU A 86 -8.00 9.87 9.28
CA LEU A 86 -7.13 11.04 9.34
C LEU A 86 -6.34 11.27 8.05
N LEU A 87 -5.68 10.24 7.53
CA LEU A 87 -4.87 10.39 6.31
C LEU A 87 -5.68 10.37 5.01
N GLN A 88 -6.99 10.17 5.12
CA GLN A 88 -7.92 10.09 4.00
C GLN A 88 -7.53 9.05 2.95
N VAL A 89 -7.19 7.86 3.43
CA VAL A 89 -6.77 6.73 2.63
C VAL A 89 -7.42 5.48 3.17
N GLN A 90 -7.71 4.51 2.28
CA GLN A 90 -8.24 3.21 2.68
C GLN A 90 -7.31 2.54 3.72
N PRO A 91 -7.84 1.90 4.76
CA PRO A 91 -7.00 1.18 5.72
C PRO A 91 -6.35 -0.03 5.05
N HIS A 92 -5.12 -0.33 5.47
CA HIS A 92 -4.50 -1.61 5.26
C HIS A 92 -5.35 -2.70 5.95
N ARG A 93 -6.00 -3.54 5.16
CA ARG A 93 -6.72 -4.74 5.63
C ARG A 93 -5.92 -5.97 5.22
N GLY A 94 -4.83 -6.19 5.94
CA GLY A 94 -4.19 -7.48 6.11
C GLY A 94 -4.04 -7.69 7.61
N ASP A 95 -4.05 -8.93 8.09
CA ASP A 95 -4.18 -9.28 9.51
C ASP A 95 -3.03 -8.85 10.43
N HIS A 96 -2.17 -7.96 9.97
CA HIS A 96 -1.31 -7.22 10.85
C HIS A 96 -2.20 -6.20 11.58
N THR A 97 -2.60 -6.49 12.81
CA THR A 97 -2.67 -5.45 13.83
C THR A 97 -1.45 -5.65 14.72
N ALA A 98 -1.08 -4.66 15.53
CA ALA A 98 0.04 -4.80 16.47
C ALA A 98 -0.19 -5.88 17.58
N VAL A 99 -1.19 -6.76 17.42
CA VAL A 99 -1.64 -7.78 18.37
C VAL A 99 -2.42 -8.89 17.63
N ASP A 100 -1.77 -9.66 16.75
CA ASP A 100 -1.89 -11.15 16.68
C ASP A 100 -1.18 -11.73 15.43
N PRO A 101 -0.68 -12.99 15.48
CA PRO A 101 0.21 -13.55 14.47
C PRO A 101 -0.50 -14.58 13.58
N VAL A 102 -1.25 -14.18 12.56
CA VAL A 102 -1.50 -15.08 11.41
C VAL A 102 -1.51 -14.28 10.11
N ASP A 103 -0.49 -14.53 9.31
CA ASP A 103 -0.19 -13.90 8.03
C ASP A 103 -1.15 -14.45 6.96
N ASN A 104 -2.24 -13.74 6.64
CA ASN A 104 -3.04 -14.08 5.45
C ASN A 104 -3.39 -12.85 4.60
N ASP A 105 -2.40 -12.42 3.81
CA ASP A 105 -2.48 -11.48 2.68
C ASP A 105 -3.51 -11.88 1.59
N GLU A 106 -4.25 -12.98 1.78
CA GLU A 106 -5.26 -13.54 0.87
C GLU A 106 -6.60 -12.78 0.87
N GLU A 107 -6.88 -11.97 1.90
CA GLU A 107 -8.17 -11.31 2.12
C GLU A 107 -8.33 -9.92 1.46
N LYS A 108 -7.42 -9.49 0.58
CA LYS A 108 -7.75 -8.32 -0.27
C LYS A 108 -8.89 -8.72 -1.22
N PRO A 109 -9.80 -7.79 -1.59
CA PRO A 109 -10.81 -8.08 -2.59
C PRO A 109 -10.14 -8.66 -3.84
N ALA A 110 -10.63 -9.80 -4.35
CA ALA A 110 -10.05 -10.46 -5.52
C ALA A 110 -9.84 -9.47 -6.70
N ALA A 111 -10.71 -8.48 -6.80
CA ALA A 111 -10.63 -7.36 -7.74
C ALA A 111 -9.27 -6.62 -7.73
N TYR A 112 -8.67 -6.37 -6.56
CA TYR A 112 -7.36 -5.68 -6.48
C TYR A 112 -6.26 -6.49 -7.17
N HIS A 113 -6.17 -7.78 -6.84
CA HIS A 113 -5.14 -8.64 -7.42
C HIS A 113 -5.33 -8.87 -8.92
N VAL A 114 -6.59 -8.95 -9.36
CA VAL A 114 -6.92 -9.02 -10.79
C VAL A 114 -6.54 -7.72 -11.51
N MET A 115 -6.84 -6.56 -10.93
CA MET A 115 -6.44 -5.25 -11.48
C MET A 115 -4.92 -5.16 -11.63
N VAL A 116 -4.15 -5.55 -10.59
CA VAL A 116 -2.69 -5.59 -10.66
C VAL A 116 -2.21 -6.53 -11.77
N ALA A 117 -2.80 -7.73 -11.87
CA ALA A 117 -2.45 -8.70 -12.91
C ALA A 117 -2.67 -8.15 -14.33
N MET A 118 -3.80 -7.49 -14.56
CA MET A 118 -4.14 -6.87 -15.85
C MET A 118 -3.15 -5.76 -16.22
N LYS A 119 -2.72 -4.92 -15.26
CA LYS A 119 -1.72 -3.88 -15.51
C LYS A 119 -0.34 -4.46 -15.81
N ILE A 120 0.08 -5.53 -15.12
CA ILE A 120 1.32 -6.25 -15.46
C ILE A 120 1.24 -6.78 -16.90
N GLN A 121 0.13 -7.41 -17.28
CA GLN A 121 -0.09 -7.93 -18.64
C GLN A 121 -0.09 -6.84 -19.71
N ARG A 122 -0.55 -5.62 -19.38
CA ARG A 122 -0.48 -4.45 -20.27
C ARG A 122 0.97 -4.04 -20.56
N ASP A 123 1.83 -4.02 -19.54
CA ASP A 123 3.15 -3.39 -19.65
C ASP A 123 4.25 -4.37 -20.12
N MET A 124 4.15 -5.64 -19.75
CA MET A 124 5.16 -6.67 -20.05
C MET A 124 5.47 -6.88 -21.55
N PRO A 125 4.51 -6.90 -22.48
CA PRO A 125 4.80 -7.12 -23.90
C PRO A 125 5.78 -6.09 -24.49
N GLY A 126 5.77 -4.84 -23.99
CA GLY A 126 6.70 -3.80 -24.43
C GLY A 126 8.14 -4.05 -24.00
N ILE A 127 8.33 -4.69 -22.84
CA ILE A 127 9.63 -5.05 -22.27
C ILE A 127 10.17 -6.29 -22.99
N GLU A 128 9.33 -7.30 -23.20
CA GLU A 128 9.72 -8.54 -23.87
C GLU A 128 10.20 -8.30 -25.30
N ARG A 129 9.56 -7.40 -26.05
CA ARG A 129 10.01 -7.03 -27.41
C ARG A 129 11.40 -6.41 -27.45
N LYS A 130 11.85 -5.80 -26.35
CA LYS A 130 13.18 -5.20 -26.25
C LYS A 130 14.23 -6.20 -25.75
N CYS A 131 13.81 -7.36 -25.24
CA CYS A 131 14.71 -8.42 -24.82
C CYS A 131 15.47 -8.99 -26.04
N GLY A 132 16.80 -9.07 -25.95
CA GLY A 132 17.66 -9.57 -27.02
C GLY A 132 18.15 -8.50 -28.01
N ILE A 133 17.69 -7.25 -27.89
CA ILE A 133 18.27 -6.13 -28.65
C ILE A 133 19.64 -5.77 -28.03
N PRO A 134 20.74 -5.80 -28.80
CA PRO A 134 22.07 -5.46 -28.29
C PRO A 134 22.10 -4.09 -27.60
N GLY A 135 22.74 -4.02 -26.43
CA GLY A 135 22.85 -2.79 -25.65
C GLY A 135 21.64 -2.44 -24.77
N THR A 136 20.59 -3.27 -24.76
CA THR A 136 19.42 -3.04 -23.89
C THR A 136 19.65 -3.61 -22.49
N ASP A 137 19.53 -2.77 -21.46
CA ASP A 137 19.42 -3.22 -20.08
C ASP A 137 17.95 -3.59 -19.75
N VAL A 138 17.61 -4.86 -19.97
CA VAL A 138 16.25 -5.38 -19.69
C VAL A 138 15.89 -5.25 -18.20
N LYS A 139 16.88 -5.32 -17.31
CA LYS A 139 16.66 -5.18 -15.87
C LYS A 139 16.25 -3.77 -15.51
N GLU A 140 16.94 -2.77 -16.05
CA GLU A 140 16.56 -1.38 -15.87
C GLU A 140 15.14 -1.12 -16.40
N LEU A 141 14.81 -1.65 -17.57
CA LEU A 141 13.47 -1.50 -18.16
C LEU A 141 12.37 -2.11 -17.30
N ILE A 142 12.53 -3.35 -16.81
CA ILE A 142 11.50 -3.98 -15.97
C ILE A 142 11.38 -3.26 -14.62
N CYS A 143 12.49 -2.90 -13.99
CA CYS A 143 12.46 -2.17 -12.72
C CYS A 143 11.76 -0.82 -12.89
N LYS A 144 12.10 -0.06 -13.95
CA LYS A 144 11.43 1.21 -14.22
C LYS A 144 9.93 1.03 -14.46
N ALA A 145 9.53 0.07 -15.30
CA ALA A 145 8.12 -0.16 -15.58
C ALA A 145 7.34 -0.55 -14.33
N MET A 146 7.91 -1.39 -13.45
CA MET A 146 7.26 -1.80 -12.22
C MET A 146 7.28 -0.71 -11.13
N ASP A 147 8.30 0.15 -11.12
CA ASP A 147 8.31 1.37 -10.30
C ASP A 147 7.19 2.31 -10.73
N ASP A 148 7.07 2.60 -12.03
CA ASP A 148 6.02 3.45 -12.61
C ASP A 148 4.63 2.87 -12.31
N LEU A 149 4.46 1.55 -12.45
CA LEU A 149 3.21 0.86 -12.10
C LEU A 149 2.90 0.92 -10.60
N SER A 150 3.92 0.87 -9.74
CA SER A 150 3.73 1.03 -8.29
C SER A 150 3.23 2.43 -7.96
N GLU A 151 3.79 3.47 -8.60
CA GLU A 151 3.30 4.85 -8.48
C GLU A 151 1.85 4.97 -8.98
N GLU A 152 1.51 4.39 -10.13
CA GLU A 152 0.14 4.35 -10.65
C GLU A 152 -0.85 3.68 -9.66
N ILE A 153 -0.47 2.55 -9.07
CA ILE A 153 -1.33 1.85 -8.09
C ILE A 153 -1.48 2.66 -6.81
N ALA A 154 -0.42 3.33 -6.33
CA ALA A 154 -0.49 4.17 -5.15
C ALA A 154 -1.45 5.35 -5.36
N ASP A 155 -1.39 5.97 -6.55
CA ASP A 155 -2.32 7.02 -6.96
C ASP A 155 -3.77 6.50 -6.98
N LEU A 156 -4.03 5.35 -7.59
CA LEU A 156 -5.37 4.74 -7.58
C LEU A 156 -5.86 4.44 -6.15
N ILE A 157 -5.02 3.88 -5.28
CA ILE A 157 -5.43 3.59 -3.89
C ILE A 157 -5.91 4.85 -3.17
N GLN A 158 -5.28 5.99 -3.45
CA GLN A 158 -5.55 7.25 -2.80
C GLN A 158 -6.67 8.05 -3.45
N ASN A 159 -6.60 8.22 -4.77
CA ASN A 159 -7.39 9.19 -5.54
C ASN A 159 -8.53 8.55 -6.33
N ASP A 160 -8.45 7.24 -6.63
CA ASP A 160 -9.54 6.47 -7.24
C ASP A 160 -9.71 5.09 -6.55
N PRO A 161 -10.08 5.10 -5.25
CA PRO A 161 -10.11 3.88 -4.44
C PRO A 161 -11.11 2.84 -4.95
N ARG A 162 -12.02 3.22 -5.86
CA ARG A 162 -12.94 2.30 -6.54
C ARG A 162 -12.20 1.37 -7.49
N GLU A 163 -11.13 1.82 -8.13
CA GLU A 163 -10.33 1.03 -9.06
C GLU A 163 -9.26 0.20 -8.33
N ALA A 164 -8.82 0.63 -7.15
CA ALA A 164 -7.84 -0.06 -6.31
C ALA A 164 -8.35 -0.33 -4.89
N LYS A 165 -9.44 -1.11 -4.78
CA LYS A 165 -10.09 -1.43 -3.50
C LYS A 165 -9.21 -2.30 -2.62
N LEU A 166 -8.73 -1.75 -1.50
CA LEU A 166 -7.99 -2.49 -0.48
C LEU A 166 -8.90 -3.06 0.62
N SER A 167 -10.12 -2.55 0.74
CA SER A 167 -11.06 -2.99 1.78
C SER A 167 -12.51 -2.82 1.33
N GLU A 168 -13.42 -3.54 1.97
CA GLU A 168 -14.86 -3.42 1.77
C GLU A 168 -15.46 -2.06 2.15
N VAL A 169 -14.70 -1.26 2.91
CA VAL A 169 -15.11 0.05 3.42
C VAL A 169 -14.40 1.19 2.69
N TRP A 170 -13.74 0.91 1.55
CA TRP A 170 -12.97 1.87 0.76
C TRP A 170 -13.70 3.21 0.55
N ALA A 171 -15.00 3.17 0.24
CA ALA A 171 -15.82 4.34 -0.06
C ALA A 171 -15.97 5.30 1.13
N ASN A 172 -15.79 4.83 2.36
CA ASN A 172 -15.80 5.71 3.52
C ASN A 172 -14.54 6.56 3.63
N TYR A 173 -13.43 6.10 3.03
CA TYR A 173 -12.12 6.72 3.16
C TYR A 173 -11.71 7.52 1.93
N ASP A 174 -12.52 7.47 0.86
CA ASP A 174 -12.43 8.37 -0.27
C ASP A 174 -12.23 9.83 0.20
N PRO A 175 -11.31 10.61 -0.39
CA PRO A 175 -11.04 11.99 0.03
C PRO A 175 -12.30 12.87 0.07
N GLU A 176 -13.27 12.63 -0.82
CA GLU A 176 -14.51 13.40 -0.89
C GLU A 176 -15.58 12.93 0.11
N SER A 177 -15.36 11.79 0.78
CA SER A 177 -16.29 11.21 1.74
C SER A 177 -16.21 11.89 3.12
N LYS A 178 -17.35 12.10 3.77
CA LYS A 178 -17.38 12.55 5.18
C LYS A 178 -17.51 11.40 6.19
N ALA A 179 -17.73 10.18 5.71
CA ALA A 179 -17.99 9.03 6.55
C ALA A 179 -16.78 8.63 7.40
N GLY A 180 -15.62 8.42 6.77
CA GLY A 180 -14.39 7.99 7.44
C GLY A 180 -14.59 6.74 8.32
N CYS A 181 -14.09 6.79 9.55
CA CYS A 181 -14.26 5.70 10.52
C CYS A 181 -15.64 5.67 11.20
N ARG A 182 -16.50 6.69 10.99
CA ARG A 182 -17.82 6.82 11.64
C ARG A 182 -17.81 6.70 13.18
N GLY A 183 -16.69 7.05 13.81
CA GLY A 183 -16.58 6.94 15.27
C GLY A 183 -16.57 5.51 15.82
N VAL A 184 -16.19 4.51 15.02
CA VAL A 184 -16.05 3.12 15.48
C VAL A 184 -14.66 2.55 15.21
N ASP A 185 -14.26 1.53 15.99
CA ASP A 185 -13.02 0.78 15.78
C ASP A 185 -13.17 -0.32 14.71
N SER A 186 -14.42 -0.72 14.40
CA SER A 186 -14.74 -1.73 13.39
C SER A 186 -16.08 -1.40 12.72
N ILE A 187 -16.12 -1.49 11.40
CA ILE A 187 -17.31 -1.24 10.59
C ILE A 187 -17.82 -2.60 10.11
N SER A 188 -18.99 -3.01 10.58
CA SER A 188 -19.64 -4.21 10.05
C SER A 188 -20.27 -3.92 8.69
N VAL A 189 -20.10 -4.84 7.74
CA VAL A 189 -20.62 -4.73 6.37
C VAL A 189 -22.15 -4.51 6.34
N LYS A 190 -22.86 -4.99 7.37
CA LYS A 190 -24.32 -4.85 7.52
C LYS A 190 -24.78 -3.44 7.95
N LYS A 191 -23.86 -2.54 8.34
CA LYS A 191 -24.16 -1.16 8.75
C LYS A 191 -23.63 -0.11 7.76
N LYS A 192 -23.25 -0.52 6.54
CA LYS A 192 -22.71 0.39 5.50
C LYS A 192 -23.66 1.56 5.17
N ASP A 193 -24.97 1.37 5.34
CA ASP A 193 -26.01 2.30 4.90
C ASP A 193 -26.47 3.34 5.95
N LEU A 194 -25.92 3.31 7.17
CA LEU A 194 -26.21 4.34 8.18
C LEU A 194 -25.23 5.51 8.02
N LEU A 195 -25.74 6.62 7.48
CA LEU A 195 -25.04 7.86 7.13
C LEU A 195 -24.57 8.67 8.35
N ASP A 196 -23.75 8.09 9.21
CA ASP A 196 -23.08 8.86 10.26
C ASP A 196 -21.69 9.28 9.80
N GLU A 197 -21.45 10.60 9.74
CA GLU A 197 -20.13 11.17 9.54
C GLU A 197 -19.20 10.82 10.72
N CYS A 198 -17.89 10.88 10.51
CA CYS A 198 -16.95 10.78 11.62
C CYS A 198 -17.19 11.92 12.64
N PRO A 199 -17.43 11.64 13.94
CA PRO A 199 -17.79 12.66 14.93
C PRO A 199 -16.66 13.66 15.23
N VAL A 200 -15.43 13.35 14.83
CA VAL A 200 -14.28 14.26 14.92
C VAL A 200 -13.88 14.82 13.55
N HIS A 201 -14.80 14.76 12.57
CA HIS A 201 -14.65 15.28 11.20
C HIS A 201 -13.32 14.87 10.56
N ARG A 202 -13.00 13.58 10.67
CA ARG A 202 -11.75 12.95 10.19
C ARG A 202 -10.47 13.43 10.88
N ASN A 203 -10.52 14.38 11.82
CA ASN A 203 -9.34 14.81 12.56
C ASN A 203 -9.15 14.02 13.85
N HIS A 204 -8.39 12.92 13.76
CA HIS A 204 -8.03 12.08 14.91
C HIS A 204 -6.78 12.53 15.69
N THR A 205 -6.26 13.74 15.45
CA THR A 205 -5.12 14.27 16.21
C THR A 205 -5.51 14.48 17.67
N LYS A 206 -5.09 13.60 18.57
CA LYS A 206 -5.49 13.57 19.99
C LYS A 206 -7.02 13.55 20.21
N ASN A 207 -7.77 13.12 19.21
CA ASN A 207 -9.23 13.14 19.18
C ASN A 207 -9.76 11.76 18.76
N GLN A 208 -10.88 11.34 19.35
CA GLN A 208 -11.61 10.15 18.91
C GLN A 208 -13.10 10.31 19.22
N GLY A 209 -13.93 9.53 18.52
CA GLY A 209 -15.36 9.41 18.80
C GLY A 209 -15.64 8.71 20.14
N GLU A 210 -16.86 8.89 20.63
CA GLU A 210 -17.32 8.21 21.84
C GLU A 210 -17.27 6.68 21.64
N GLY A 211 -16.67 5.97 22.59
CA GLY A 211 -16.53 4.51 22.53
C GLY A 211 -15.39 3.98 21.65
N GLN A 212 -14.67 4.81 20.90
CA GLN A 212 -13.46 4.38 20.17
C GLN A 212 -12.27 4.16 21.10
N GLN A 213 -11.38 3.24 20.71
CA GLN A 213 -10.07 3.12 21.33
C GLN A 213 -9.25 4.41 21.18
N LYS A 214 -8.56 4.79 22.26
CA LYS A 214 -7.67 5.96 22.28
C LYS A 214 -6.32 5.59 21.66
N GLU A 215 -6.08 6.03 20.43
CA GLU A 215 -4.80 5.79 19.73
C GLU A 215 -3.71 6.82 20.08
N ASN A 216 -4.08 7.95 20.70
CA ASN A 216 -3.15 9.04 21.03
C ASN A 216 -2.33 9.54 19.81
N ILE A 217 -2.97 9.61 18.63
CA ILE A 217 -2.33 10.09 17.41
C ILE A 217 -1.85 11.54 17.60
N HIS A 218 -0.56 11.78 17.36
CA HIS A 218 0.06 13.10 17.42
C HIS A 218 0.27 13.73 16.05
N TYR A 219 0.04 12.97 14.99
CA TYR A 219 0.25 13.42 13.62
C TYR A 219 -0.73 14.54 13.26
N VAL A 220 -0.21 15.71 12.92
CA VAL A 220 -1.01 16.86 12.46
C VAL A 220 -1.02 16.89 10.94
N LEU A 221 -2.17 16.63 10.33
CA LEU A 221 -2.33 16.75 8.87
C LEU A 221 -2.39 18.23 8.47
N ARG A 222 -1.26 18.79 8.02
CA ARG A 222 -1.16 20.20 7.56
C ARG A 222 -1.43 20.37 6.08
N THR A 223 -1.06 19.35 5.30
CA THR A 223 -1.30 19.24 3.86
C THR A 223 -1.91 17.88 3.60
N PRO A 224 -2.61 17.68 2.47
CA PRO A 224 -3.02 16.35 2.06
C PRO A 224 -1.85 15.37 2.17
N TYR A 225 -2.09 14.24 2.82
CA TYR A 225 -1.13 13.15 2.84
C TYR A 225 -0.98 12.62 1.41
N ILE A 226 0.17 12.09 1.03
CA ILE A 226 0.39 11.53 -0.31
C ILE A 226 1.00 10.16 -0.13
N LEU A 227 0.33 9.13 -0.67
CA LEU A 227 0.92 7.81 -0.79
C LEU A 227 2.05 7.88 -1.80
N LYS A 228 3.28 7.73 -1.31
CA LYS A 228 4.46 7.72 -2.15
C LYS A 228 5.22 6.41 -1.94
N PRO A 229 5.37 5.58 -2.99
CA PRO A 229 6.15 4.37 -2.89
C PRO A 229 7.59 4.67 -2.52
N GLY A 230 8.12 3.90 -1.57
CA GLY A 230 9.51 3.99 -1.13
C GLY A 230 9.87 5.20 -0.27
N SER A 231 8.89 5.86 0.35
CA SER A 231 9.11 6.97 1.30
C SER A 231 8.49 6.74 2.67
#